data_AF-A0A292YEZ9-F1
#
_entry.id   AF-A0A292YEZ9-F1
#
_cell.length_a   1.000
_cell.length_b   1.000
_cell.length_c   1.000
_cell.angle_alpha   90.00
_cell.angle_beta   90.00
_cell.angle_gamma   90.00
#
_symmetry.space_group_name_H-M   'P 1'
#
loop_
_entity.id
_entity.type
_entity.pdbx_description
1 polymer ?
#
loop_
_entity_poly.entity_id
_entity_poly.type
_entity_poly.pdbx_seq_one_letter_code
_entity_poly.pdbx_strand_id
1 'polypeptide(L)'
;MSVKQHYIEFRNALSKGDTAKAEEEFEKAFNEAFLYYQQKLSENKKFDLSNEDELFALVTLFDNIIGYYKEGMYEEGISYCENLIELVDSPKLKEMFKGFSLGMQKGIDINTFFKEYVDISKVDAEFPMFLCNFKEKIKELVE
;
A
#
# COMPACT_ATOMS: atom_id res chain seq x y z
N MET A 1 11.80 15.55 6.40
CA MET A 1 10.73 16.48 5.97
C MET A 1 9.48 15.94 6.65
N SER A 2 8.28 16.02 6.09
CA SER A 2 7.21 15.11 6.51
C SER A 2 7.09 13.95 5.53
N VAL A 3 6.43 12.86 5.92
CA VAL A 3 6.23 11.67 5.07
C VAL A 3 5.64 12.07 3.72
N LYS A 4 4.62 12.95 3.74
CA LYS A 4 3.97 13.47 2.54
C LYS A 4 4.95 14.18 1.61
N GLN A 5 5.84 15.01 2.15
CA GLN A 5 6.80 15.78 1.35
C GLN A 5 7.79 14.84 0.65
N HIS A 6 8.36 13.88 1.38
CA HIS A 6 9.26 12.87 0.80
C HIS A 6 8.55 12.04 -0.27
N TYR A 7 7.33 11.58 -0.01
CA TYR A 7 6.56 10.82 -0.99
C TYR A 7 6.26 11.62 -2.26
N ILE A 8 5.91 12.91 -2.15
CA ILE A 8 5.69 13.77 -3.32
C ILE A 8 6.98 13.93 -4.13
N GLU A 9 8.13 14.16 -3.48
CA GLU A 9 9.41 14.25 -4.17
C GLU A 9 9.81 12.94 -4.85
N PHE A 10 9.53 11.79 -4.23
CA PHE A 10 9.65 10.47 -4.85
C PHE A 10 8.84 10.37 -6.16
N ARG A 11 7.53 10.69 -6.11
CA ARG A 11 6.67 10.64 -7.31
C ARG A 11 7.13 11.63 -8.39
N ASN A 12 7.59 12.82 -7.99
CA ASN A 12 8.14 13.82 -8.89
C ASN A 12 9.44 13.35 -9.55
N ALA A 13 10.34 12.72 -8.81
CA ALA A 13 11.59 12.16 -9.35
C ALA A 13 11.31 11.02 -10.34
N LEU A 14 10.42 10.09 -10.00
CA LEU A 14 9.97 9.02 -10.91
C LEU A 14 9.41 9.58 -12.22
N SER A 15 8.58 10.62 -12.16
CA SER A 15 7.99 11.24 -13.36
C SER A 15 9.02 11.85 -14.31
N LYS A 16 10.21 12.16 -13.81
CA LYS A 16 11.34 12.74 -14.56
C LYS A 16 12.37 11.68 -14.97
N GLY A 17 12.18 10.41 -14.58
CA GLY A 17 13.14 9.34 -14.80
C GLY A 17 14.39 9.42 -13.92
N ASP A 18 14.38 10.21 -12.84
CA ASP A 18 15.49 10.32 -11.89
C ASP A 18 15.35 9.24 -10.83
N THR A 19 15.84 8.03 -11.15
CA THR A 19 15.69 6.84 -10.29
C THR A 19 16.47 6.96 -8.98
N ALA A 20 17.67 7.55 -9.01
CA ALA A 20 18.49 7.72 -7.81
C ALA A 20 17.80 8.63 -6.78
N LYS A 21 17.27 9.77 -7.23
CA LYS A 21 16.51 10.65 -6.33
C LYS A 21 15.20 10.00 -5.88
N ALA A 22 14.53 9.26 -6.76
CA ALA A 22 13.31 8.55 -6.40
C ALA A 22 13.55 7.53 -5.29
N GLU A 23 14.60 6.71 -5.40
CA GLU A 23 14.99 5.74 -4.37
C GLU A 23 15.31 6.44 -3.04
N GLU A 24 16.12 7.51 -3.08
CA GLU A 24 16.48 8.29 -1.88
C GLU A 24 15.23 8.85 -1.16
N GLU A 25 14.32 9.47 -1.90
CA GLU A 25 13.12 10.09 -1.32
C GLU A 25 12.10 9.04 -0.86
N PHE A 26 12.00 7.90 -1.53
CA PHE A 26 11.16 6.79 -1.08
C PHE A 26 11.71 6.17 0.21
N GLU A 27 13.02 5.98 0.33
CA GLU A 27 13.64 5.44 1.55
C GLU A 27 13.36 6.36 2.75
N LYS A 28 13.49 7.68 2.57
CA LYS A 28 13.14 8.66 3.62
C LYS A 28 11.66 8.58 4.00
N ALA A 29 10.76 8.57 3.02
CA ALA A 29 9.32 8.44 3.26
C ALA A 29 9.00 7.13 4.01
N PHE A 30 9.60 6.02 3.59
CA PHE A 30 9.37 4.70 4.17
C PHE A 30 9.87 4.64 5.61
N ASN A 31 11.07 5.15 5.89
CA ASN A 31 11.61 5.19 7.26
C ASN A 31 10.69 5.97 8.21
N GLU A 32 10.18 7.13 7.78
CA GLU A 32 9.21 7.90 8.57
C GLU A 32 7.86 7.16 8.70
N ALA A 33 7.35 6.57 7.62
CA ALA A 33 6.11 5.79 7.62
C ALA A 33 6.19 4.55 8.53
N PHE A 34 7.35 3.91 8.59
CA PHE A 34 7.61 2.77 9.46
C PHE A 34 7.58 3.16 10.94
N LEU A 35 8.03 4.36 11.31
CA LEU A 35 7.89 4.87 12.68
C LEU A 35 6.41 5.03 13.07
N TYR A 36 5.58 5.58 12.17
CA TYR A 36 4.13 5.62 12.40
C TYR A 36 3.56 4.20 12.58
N TYR A 37 3.90 3.28 11.70
CA TYR A 37 3.46 1.89 11.78
C TYR A 37 3.81 1.23 13.12
N GLN A 38 5.06 1.36 13.57
CA GLN A 38 5.50 0.83 14.87
C GLN A 38 4.77 1.50 16.04
N GLN A 39 4.57 2.80 15.98
CA GLN A 39 3.80 3.52 17.00
C GLN A 39 2.35 3.01 17.06
N LYS A 40 1.67 2.87 15.91
CA LYS A 40 0.29 2.36 15.83
C LYS A 40 0.15 0.95 16.40
N LEU A 41 1.09 0.06 16.08
CA LEU A 41 1.15 -1.28 16.65
C LEU A 41 1.34 -1.25 18.18
N SER A 42 2.31 -0.49 18.67
CA SER A 42 2.66 -0.47 20.10
C SER A 42 1.58 0.18 20.97
N GLU A 43 0.88 1.17 20.45
CA GLU A 43 -0.19 1.88 21.17
C GLU A 43 -1.59 1.29 20.92
N ASN A 44 -1.69 0.25 20.08
CA ASN A 44 -2.95 -0.32 19.59
C ASN A 44 -3.90 0.76 19.05
N LYS A 45 -3.36 1.65 18.21
CA LYS A 45 -4.08 2.77 17.59
C LYS A 45 -4.16 2.58 16.09
N LYS A 46 -5.20 3.18 15.51
CA LYS A 46 -5.40 3.19 14.06
C LYS A 46 -4.78 4.42 13.42
N PHE A 47 -4.50 4.33 12.13
CA PHE A 47 -4.14 5.47 11.30
C PHE A 47 -5.33 6.43 11.19
N ASP A 48 -5.07 7.71 11.46
CA ASP A 48 -6.02 8.80 11.22
C ASP A 48 -5.91 9.24 9.76
N LEU A 49 -6.86 8.78 8.93
CA LEU A 49 -6.87 9.06 7.49
C LEU A 49 -7.21 10.53 7.17
N SER A 50 -7.64 11.33 8.16
CA SER A 50 -7.83 12.78 8.00
C SER A 50 -6.53 13.57 8.22
N ASN A 51 -5.54 12.96 8.87
CA ASN A 51 -4.21 13.51 8.98
C ASN A 51 -3.39 13.15 7.74
N GLU A 52 -2.89 14.16 7.03
CA GLU A 52 -2.19 13.94 5.77
C GLU A 52 -0.90 13.13 5.92
N ASP A 53 -0.10 13.33 6.98
CA ASP A 53 1.14 12.57 7.15
C ASP A 53 0.88 11.11 7.50
N GLU A 54 -0.15 10.83 8.30
CA GLU A 54 -0.58 9.45 8.58
C GLU A 54 -1.17 8.77 7.33
N LEU A 55 -1.94 9.50 6.51
CA LEU A 55 -2.43 9.01 5.23
C LEU A 55 -1.28 8.68 4.28
N PHE A 56 -0.30 9.58 4.13
CA PHE A 56 0.85 9.34 3.27
C PHE A 56 1.81 8.28 3.82
N ALA A 57 1.87 8.08 5.14
CA ALA A 57 2.53 6.93 5.73
C ALA A 57 1.87 5.62 5.26
N LEU A 58 0.53 5.54 5.31
CA LEU A 58 -0.19 4.37 4.81
C LEU A 58 0.01 4.15 3.30
N VAL A 59 0.01 5.21 2.50
CA VAL A 59 0.31 5.14 1.06
C VAL A 59 1.72 4.58 0.83
N THR A 60 2.71 5.08 1.57
CA THR A 60 4.11 4.65 1.43
C THR A 60 4.29 3.18 1.83
N LEU A 61 3.65 2.75 2.92
CA LEU A 61 3.65 1.34 3.34
C LEU A 61 2.99 0.45 2.28
N PHE A 62 1.90 0.90 1.66
CA PHE A 62 1.25 0.18 0.58
C PHE A 62 2.14 0.06 -0.66
N ASP A 63 2.78 1.13 -1.12
CA ASP A 63 3.74 1.08 -2.23
C ASP A 63 4.91 0.12 -1.92
N ASN A 64 5.35 0.04 -0.67
CA ASN A 64 6.35 -0.94 -0.25
C ASN A 64 5.83 -2.39 -0.30
N ILE A 65 4.56 -2.64 0.06
CA ILE A 65 3.91 -3.95 -0.12
C ILE A 65 3.89 -4.35 -1.60
N ILE A 66 3.59 -3.41 -2.50
CA ILE A 66 3.68 -3.64 -3.95
C ILE A 66 5.10 -4.05 -4.36
N GLY A 67 6.12 -3.43 -3.76
CA GLY A 67 7.52 -3.82 -3.91
C GLY A 67 7.78 -5.27 -3.49
N TYR A 68 7.41 -5.65 -2.27
CA TYR A 68 7.54 -7.05 -1.81
C TYR A 68 6.81 -8.03 -2.71
N TYR A 69 5.59 -7.69 -3.12
CA TYR A 69 4.79 -8.54 -3.99
C TYR A 69 5.49 -8.74 -5.35
N LYS A 70 6.05 -7.68 -5.94
CA LYS A 70 6.79 -7.77 -7.19
C LYS A 70 8.05 -8.63 -7.09
N GLU A 71 8.76 -8.57 -5.97
CA GLU A 71 10.00 -9.32 -5.74
C GLU A 71 9.75 -10.77 -5.25
N GLY A 72 8.48 -11.20 -5.14
CA GLY A 72 8.14 -12.54 -4.67
C GLY A 72 8.28 -12.74 -3.15
N MET A 73 8.47 -11.65 -2.40
CA MET A 73 8.55 -11.63 -0.93
C MET A 73 7.14 -11.67 -0.31
N TYR A 74 6.42 -12.76 -0.57
CA TYR A 74 5.00 -12.86 -0.21
C TYR A 74 4.77 -12.90 1.29
N GLU A 75 5.67 -13.52 2.07
CA GLU A 75 5.51 -13.61 3.53
C GLU A 75 5.52 -12.22 4.18
N GLU A 76 6.47 -11.37 3.80
CA GLU A 76 6.55 -9.98 4.27
C GLU A 76 5.35 -9.17 3.80
N GLY A 77 5.00 -9.25 2.52
CA GLY A 77 3.85 -8.53 1.96
C GLY A 77 2.52 -8.90 2.64
N ILE A 78 2.28 -10.19 2.87
CA ILE A 78 1.09 -10.70 3.58
C ILE A 78 1.06 -10.17 5.01
N SER A 79 2.18 -10.25 5.74
CA SER A 79 2.28 -9.77 7.12
C SER A 79 1.95 -8.28 7.22
N TYR A 80 2.45 -7.45 6.30
CA TYR A 80 2.08 -6.04 6.27
C TYR A 80 0.59 -5.83 5.97
N CYS A 81 0.03 -6.54 4.99
CA CYS A 81 -1.41 -6.45 4.71
C CYS A 81 -2.26 -6.81 5.95
N GLU A 82 -1.96 -7.92 6.61
CA GLU A 82 -2.70 -8.39 7.79
C GLU A 82 -2.64 -7.40 8.94
N ASN A 83 -1.46 -6.85 9.22
CA ASN A 83 -1.32 -5.81 10.24
C ASN A 83 -2.09 -4.54 9.87
N LEU A 84 -1.99 -4.07 8.62
CA LEU A 84 -2.68 -2.86 8.18
C LEU A 84 -4.21 -3.00 8.17
N ILE A 85 -4.75 -4.22 7.99
CA ILE A 85 -6.20 -4.47 8.17
C ILE A 85 -6.65 -4.09 9.59
N GLU A 86 -5.85 -4.38 10.60
CA GLU A 86 -6.17 -4.05 12.01
C GLU A 86 -5.93 -2.58 12.33
N LEU A 87 -4.96 -1.95 11.66
CA LEU A 87 -4.54 -0.57 11.91
C LEU A 87 -5.33 0.50 11.14
N VAL A 88 -6.31 0.11 10.32
CA VAL A 88 -7.21 1.08 9.64
C VAL A 88 -8.67 0.87 10.03
N ASP A 89 -9.45 1.95 10.00
CA ASP A 89 -10.90 1.89 10.23
C ASP A 89 -11.72 1.77 8.94
N SER A 90 -11.18 2.21 7.81
CA SER A 90 -11.89 2.20 6.54
C SER A 90 -12.19 0.77 6.08
N PRO A 91 -13.48 0.37 5.95
CA PRO A 91 -13.84 -0.95 5.43
C PRO A 91 -13.27 -1.20 4.04
N LYS A 92 -13.24 -0.16 3.20
CA LYS A 92 -12.72 -0.24 1.83
C LYS A 92 -11.21 -0.50 1.79
N LEU A 93 -10.43 0.14 2.67
CA LEU A 93 -8.99 -0.15 2.76
C LEU A 93 -8.73 -1.54 3.35
N LYS A 94 -9.54 -2.00 4.30
CA LYS A 94 -9.46 -3.39 4.80
C LYS A 94 -9.71 -4.39 3.67
N GLU A 95 -10.75 -4.18 2.86
CA GLU A 95 -11.04 -5.00 1.69
C GLU A 95 -9.88 -5.00 0.69
N MET A 96 -9.29 -3.83 0.44
CA MET A 96 -8.08 -3.70 -0.38
C MET A 96 -6.95 -4.58 0.15
N PHE A 97 -6.49 -4.36 1.40
CA PHE A 97 -5.39 -5.14 1.98
C PHE A 97 -5.69 -6.64 2.01
N LYS A 98 -6.94 -7.03 2.27
CA LYS A 98 -7.36 -8.44 2.21
C LYS A 98 -7.22 -9.00 0.78
N GLY A 99 -7.68 -8.28 -0.23
CA GLY A 99 -7.57 -8.72 -1.64
C GLY A 99 -6.12 -8.91 -2.07
N PHE A 100 -5.23 -7.99 -1.69
CA PHE A 100 -3.79 -8.09 -1.97
C PHE A 100 -3.15 -9.26 -1.21
N SER A 101 -3.46 -9.43 0.08
CA SER A 101 -3.02 -10.59 0.88
C SER A 101 -3.44 -11.92 0.23
N LEU A 102 -4.70 -12.04 -0.20
CA LEU A 102 -5.20 -13.25 -0.87
C LEU A 102 -4.46 -13.55 -2.18
N GLY A 103 -4.15 -12.52 -2.99
CA GLY A 103 -3.36 -12.68 -4.21
C GLY A 103 -1.99 -13.29 -3.92
N MET A 104 -1.29 -12.74 -2.92
CA MET A 104 0.01 -13.26 -2.46
C MET A 104 -0.10 -14.66 -1.86
N GLN A 105 -1.11 -14.95 -1.04
CA GLN A 105 -1.35 -16.28 -0.45
C GLN A 105 -1.59 -17.37 -1.51
N LYS A 106 -2.24 -17.01 -2.62
CA LYS A 106 -2.46 -17.90 -3.77
C LYS A 106 -1.24 -17.96 -4.71
N GLY A 107 -0.17 -17.24 -4.41
CA GLY A 107 1.08 -17.23 -5.16
C GLY A 107 0.98 -16.59 -6.55
N ILE A 108 -0.05 -15.79 -6.80
CA ILE A 108 -0.32 -15.15 -8.10
C ILE A 108 0.70 -14.02 -8.27
N ASP A 109 1.42 -13.95 -9.40
CA ASP A 109 2.34 -12.83 -9.61
C ASP A 109 1.59 -11.50 -9.76
N ILE A 110 2.24 -10.39 -9.38
CA ILE A 110 1.59 -9.08 -9.33
C ILE A 110 1.00 -8.62 -10.68
N ASN A 111 1.62 -8.97 -11.81
CA ASN A 111 1.14 -8.55 -13.12
C ASN A 111 -0.15 -9.30 -13.47
N THR A 112 -0.19 -10.61 -13.22
CA THR A 112 -1.41 -11.41 -13.34
C THR A 112 -2.47 -10.90 -12.36
N PHE A 113 -2.08 -10.58 -11.13
CA PHE A 113 -3.01 -10.08 -10.12
C PHE A 113 -3.70 -8.78 -10.58
N PHE A 114 -2.92 -7.79 -11.02
CA PHE A 114 -3.45 -6.52 -11.54
C PHE A 114 -4.31 -6.71 -12.77
N LYS A 115 -3.88 -7.57 -13.70
CA LYS A 115 -4.64 -7.82 -14.92
C LYS A 115 -5.99 -8.48 -14.65
N GLU A 116 -6.04 -9.47 -13.77
CA GLU A 116 -7.22 -10.32 -13.60
C GLU A 116 -8.16 -9.82 -12.52
N TYR A 117 -7.65 -9.18 -11.46
CA TYR A 117 -8.43 -8.89 -10.26
C TYR A 117 -8.56 -7.40 -9.92
N VAL A 118 -7.66 -6.53 -10.37
CA VAL A 118 -7.73 -5.08 -10.10
C VAL A 118 -8.35 -4.33 -11.29
N ASP A 119 -9.30 -3.43 -11.03
CA ASP A 119 -9.89 -2.54 -12.03
C ASP A 119 -9.13 -1.21 -12.09
N ILE A 120 -7.98 -1.23 -12.79
CA ILE A 120 -7.12 -0.05 -12.99
C ILE A 120 -7.75 1.04 -13.88
N SER A 121 -8.92 0.79 -14.48
CA SER A 121 -9.65 1.81 -15.25
C SER A 121 -10.44 2.78 -14.37
N LYS A 122 -10.59 2.45 -13.08
CA LYS A 122 -11.31 3.25 -12.09
C LYS A 122 -10.38 3.75 -11.01
N VAL A 123 -10.45 5.05 -10.75
CA VAL A 123 -9.85 5.68 -9.57
C VAL A 123 -10.94 5.76 -8.49
N ASP A 124 -10.64 5.29 -7.28
CA ASP A 124 -11.58 5.43 -6.17
C ASP A 124 -11.71 6.90 -5.76
N ALA A 125 -12.94 7.36 -5.51
CA ALA A 125 -13.21 8.76 -5.22
C ALA A 125 -12.75 9.18 -3.80
N GLU A 126 -12.75 8.25 -2.85
CA GLU A 126 -12.37 8.48 -1.47
C GLU A 126 -10.87 8.25 -1.26
N PHE A 127 -10.33 7.22 -1.93
CA PHE A 127 -8.94 6.80 -1.82
C PHE A 127 -8.24 6.77 -3.19
N PRO A 128 -8.08 7.91 -3.89
CA PRO A 128 -7.54 7.96 -5.25
C PRO A 128 -6.06 7.55 -5.35
N MET A 129 -5.35 7.51 -4.21
CA MET A 129 -3.94 7.07 -4.13
C MET A 129 -3.80 5.56 -4.01
N PHE A 130 -4.90 4.82 -3.84
CA PHE A 130 -4.90 3.39 -3.57
C PHE A 130 -5.61 2.60 -4.68
N LEU A 131 -5.24 1.31 -4.80
CA LEU A 131 -5.82 0.39 -5.77
C LEU A 131 -6.99 -0.40 -5.16
N CYS A 132 -8.03 0.32 -4.73
CA CYS A 132 -9.17 -0.28 -4.00
C CYS A 132 -10.23 -0.95 -4.89
N ASN A 133 -10.24 -0.66 -6.20
CA ASN A 133 -11.26 -1.18 -7.10
C ASN A 133 -10.88 -2.58 -7.59
N PHE A 134 -11.62 -3.59 -7.14
CA PHE A 134 -11.49 -4.95 -7.64
C PHE A 134 -12.55 -5.29 -8.69
N LYS A 135 -12.18 -6.17 -9.61
CA LYS A 135 -13.09 -6.85 -10.54
C LYS A 135 -13.87 -7.92 -9.77
N GLU A 136 -15.06 -8.28 -10.27
CA GLU A 136 -15.89 -9.36 -9.70
C GLU A 136 -15.12 -10.68 -9.50
N LYS A 137 -14.12 -10.92 -10.35
CA LYS A 137 -13.24 -12.08 -10.30
C LYS A 137 -12.49 -12.25 -8.97
N ILE A 138 -12.30 -11.19 -8.18
CA ILE A 138 -11.66 -11.27 -6.84
C ILE A 138 -12.36 -12.27 -5.91
N LYS A 139 -13.67 -12.51 -6.11
CA LYS A 139 -14.46 -13.49 -5.35
C LYS A 139 -13.94 -14.92 -5.50
N GLU A 140 -13.23 -15.23 -6.58
CA GLU A 140 -12.60 -16.55 -6.78
C GLU A 140 -11.46 -16.81 -5.77
N LEU A 141 -10.94 -15.76 -5.11
CA LEU A 141 -9.86 -15.90 -4.13
C LEU A 141 -10.36 -16.07 -2.69
N VAL A 142 -11.66 -15.86 -2.45
CA VAL A 142 -12.30 -15.97 -1.13
C VAL A 142 -13.00 -17.32 -1.05
N GLU A 143 -12.25 -18.38 -0.74
CA GLU A 143 -12.82 -19.71 -0.47
C GLU A 143 -13.57 -19.76 0.87
#